data_AF-A0A7W0J2X4-F1
#
_entry.id   AF-A0A7W0J2X4-F1
#
_cell.length_a   1.000
_cell.length_b   1.000
_cell.length_c   1.000
_cell.angle_alpha   90.00
_cell.angle_beta   90.00
_cell.angle_gamma   90.00
#
_symmetry.space_group_name_H-M   'P 1'
#
loop_
_entity.id
_entity.type
_entity.pdbx_description
1 polymer ?
#
loop_
_entity_poly.entity_id
_entity_poly.type
_entity_poly.pdbx_seq_one_letter_code
_entity_poly.pdbx_strand_id
1 'polypeptide(L)'
;MASLSLNEICEFASEFNTEICLENTLPGHLGCFLEELLEVREKSGFRKIKFCLDTGHYNLAEPNPDMLSEMAPDITELHIHDNNGDKDSHLVPGLGRIDWKGLFALTGTEERLNVFEIMHGGAAEIRGCLEFAAASLQP
;
A
#
# COMPACT_ATOMS: atom_id res chain seq x y z
N MET A 1 7.84 22.65 -1.06
CA MET A 1 8.40 21.28 -1.00
C MET A 1 7.34 20.39 -0.38
N ALA A 2 7.20 19.14 -0.83
CA ALA A 2 6.15 18.23 -0.35
C ALA A 2 6.10 18.09 1.18
N SER A 3 7.25 18.10 1.85
CA SER A 3 7.36 18.05 3.31
C SER A 3 6.70 19.24 4.04
N LEU A 4 6.72 20.45 3.47
CA LEU A 4 6.09 21.61 4.11
C LEU A 4 4.56 21.50 4.09
N SER A 5 4.00 21.10 2.94
CA SER A 5 2.56 20.86 2.82
C SER A 5 2.12 19.69 3.69
N LEU A 6 2.93 18.63 3.78
CA LEU A 6 2.65 17.50 4.66
C LEU A 6 2.67 17.92 6.14
N ASN A 7 3.56 18.83 6.54
CA ASN A 7 3.58 19.36 7.90
C ASN A 7 2.28 20.08 8.23
N GLU A 8 1.82 20.98 7.36
CA GLU A 8 0.54 21.69 7.55
C GLU A 8 -0.64 20.70 7.67
N ILE A 9 -0.67 19.66 6.83
CA ILE A 9 -1.70 18.60 6.90
C ILE A 9 -1.62 17.83 8.22
N CYS A 10 -0.42 17.45 8.67
CA CYS A 10 -0.24 16.68 9.90
C CYS A 10 -0.57 17.50 11.15
N GLU A 11 -0.22 18.79 11.18
CA GLU A 11 -0.60 19.71 12.25
C GLU A 11 -2.13 19.78 12.36
N PHE A 12 -2.80 20.03 11.23
CA PHE A 12 -4.26 20.09 11.19
C PHE A 12 -4.91 18.76 11.61
N ALA A 13 -4.44 17.63 11.08
CA ALA A 13 -4.97 16.31 11.40
C ALA A 13 -4.82 15.95 12.89
N SER A 14 -3.75 16.42 13.53
CA SER A 14 -3.47 16.16 14.95
C SER A 14 -4.53 16.75 15.89
N GLU A 15 -5.21 17.83 15.49
CA GLU A 15 -6.31 18.44 16.25
C GLU A 15 -7.54 17.53 16.34
N PHE A 16 -7.69 16.60 15.39
CA PHE A 16 -8.84 15.70 15.27
C PHE A 16 -8.52 14.25 15.65
N ASN A 17 -7.28 13.98 16.08
CA ASN A 17 -6.78 12.61 16.31
C ASN A 17 -6.95 11.71 15.07
N THR A 18 -6.72 12.28 13.88
CA THR A 18 -6.79 11.58 12.60
C THR A 18 -5.42 11.03 12.23
N GLU A 19 -5.38 9.74 11.89
CA GLU A 19 -4.17 9.10 11.35
C GLU A 19 -3.96 9.49 9.88
N ILE A 20 -2.72 9.77 9.51
CA ILE A 20 -2.33 10.06 8.13
C ILE A 20 -1.51 8.89 7.62
N CYS A 21 -1.94 8.31 6.51
CA CYS A 21 -1.23 7.27 5.76
C CYS A 21 -0.70 7.84 4.45
N LEU A 22 0.59 7.62 4.17
CA LEU A 22 1.15 7.88 2.83
C LEU A 22 1.07 6.61 1.99
N GLU A 23 0.50 6.73 0.80
CA GLU A 23 0.41 5.66 -0.19
C GLU A 23 1.59 5.72 -1.18
N ASN A 24 2.11 4.56 -1.60
CA ASN A 24 3.03 4.51 -2.73
C ASN A 24 2.28 4.72 -4.05
N THR A 25 2.78 5.63 -4.88
CA THR A 25 2.09 6.08 -6.10
C THR A 25 2.62 5.37 -7.35
N LEU A 26 1.99 5.65 -8.50
CA LEU A 26 2.38 5.09 -9.79
C LEU A 26 3.79 5.50 -10.26
N PRO A 27 4.45 4.68 -11.10
CA PRO A 27 5.70 5.05 -11.77
C PRO A 27 5.67 6.43 -12.42
N GLY A 28 6.65 7.26 -12.08
CA GLY A 28 6.78 8.64 -12.58
C GLY A 28 6.13 9.71 -11.68
N HIS A 29 5.52 9.31 -10.56
CA HIS A 29 4.97 10.21 -9.54
C HIS A 29 5.83 10.21 -8.27
N LEU A 30 5.74 11.29 -7.48
CA LEU A 30 6.39 11.39 -6.19
C LEU A 30 5.78 10.36 -5.22
N GLY A 31 6.62 9.61 -4.53
CA GLY A 31 6.18 8.53 -3.64
C GLY A 31 6.03 7.19 -4.36
N CYS A 32 6.49 7.07 -5.61
CA CYS A 32 6.53 5.79 -6.30
C CYS A 32 7.48 4.80 -5.61
N PHE A 33 8.60 5.30 -5.08
CA PHE A 33 9.58 4.49 -4.38
C PHE A 33 9.35 4.58 -2.87
N LEU A 34 9.43 3.43 -2.20
CA LEU A 34 9.22 3.30 -0.75
C LEU A 34 10.18 4.19 0.06
N GLU A 35 11.41 4.33 -0.43
CA GLU A 35 12.45 5.19 0.11
C GLU A 35 12.02 6.67 0.14
N GLU A 36 11.31 7.14 -0.89
CA GLU A 36 10.83 8.52 -0.94
C GLU A 36 9.78 8.77 0.15
N LEU A 37 8.91 7.80 0.41
CA LEU A 37 7.90 7.90 1.48
C LEU A 37 8.55 7.94 2.86
N LEU A 38 9.54 7.08 3.10
CA LEU A 38 10.33 7.09 4.33
C LEU A 38 11.07 8.41 4.53
N GLU A 39 11.73 8.90 3.48
CA GLU A 39 12.47 10.16 3.50
C GLU A 39 11.54 11.36 3.75
N VAL A 40 10.37 11.38 3.09
CA VAL A 40 9.36 12.43 3.31
C VAL A 40 8.84 12.40 4.74
N ARG A 41 8.53 11.22 5.29
CA ARG A 41 8.15 11.06 6.70
C ARG A 41 9.24 11.56 7.63
N GLU A 42 10.49 11.19 7.41
CA GLU A 42 11.61 11.64 8.23
C GLU A 42 11.76 13.17 8.19
N LYS A 43 11.77 13.76 6.99
CA LYS A 43 11.92 15.21 6.79
C LYS A 43 10.73 16.04 7.28
N SER A 44 9.54 15.44 7.35
CA SER A 44 8.36 16.11 7.92
C SER A 44 8.49 16.35 9.43
N GLY A 45 9.22 15.48 10.13
CA GLY A 45 9.27 15.46 11.59
C GLY A 45 8.04 14.78 12.24
N PHE A 46 7.03 14.40 11.46
CA PHE A 46 5.84 13.69 11.94
C PHE A 46 6.06 12.17 11.90
N ARG A 47 6.80 11.64 12.88
CA ARG A 47 7.06 10.19 13.01
C ARG A 47 5.80 9.32 13.17
N LYS A 48 4.64 9.93 13.43
CA LYS A 48 3.35 9.23 13.56
C LYS A 48 2.69 8.90 12.22
N ILE A 49 3.19 9.44 11.11
CA ILE A 49 2.71 9.09 9.78
C ILE A 49 2.85 7.57 9.57
N LYS A 50 1.75 6.96 9.14
CA LYS A 50 1.66 5.56 8.76
C LYS A 50 1.72 5.41 7.24
N PHE A 51 1.66 4.18 6.77
CA PHE A 51 1.70 3.87 5.35
C PHE A 51 0.47 3.09 4.91
N CYS A 52 0.01 3.43 3.70
CA CYS A 52 -0.82 2.55 2.89
C CYS A 52 0.12 1.94 1.84
N LEU A 53 0.12 0.61 1.71
CA LEU A 53 0.81 -0.02 0.60
C LEU A 53 -0.21 -0.39 -0.48
N ASP A 54 -0.13 0.26 -1.62
CA ASP A 54 -0.76 -0.21 -2.84
C ASP A 54 0.10 -1.32 -3.47
N THR A 55 -0.47 -2.52 -3.52
CA THR A 55 0.24 -3.73 -3.97
C THR A 55 0.51 -3.70 -5.47
N GLY A 56 -0.37 -3.07 -6.23
CA GLY A 56 -0.23 -3.01 -7.68
C GLY A 56 0.80 -1.99 -8.11
N HIS A 57 0.79 -0.79 -7.54
CA HIS A 57 1.81 0.23 -7.72
C HIS A 57 3.19 -0.33 -7.34
N TYR A 58 3.29 -1.05 -6.22
CA TYR A 58 4.55 -1.69 -5.81
C TYR A 58 5.07 -2.68 -6.86
N ASN A 59 4.18 -3.44 -7.51
CA ASN A 59 4.54 -4.39 -8.57
C ASN A 59 4.88 -3.73 -9.93
N LEU A 60 4.35 -2.52 -10.18
CA LEU A 60 4.66 -1.73 -11.38
C LEU A 60 5.95 -0.92 -11.23
N ALA A 61 6.29 -0.57 -9.99
CA ALA A 61 7.57 0.04 -9.64
C ALA A 61 8.69 -1.01 -9.71
N GLU A 62 9.84 -0.70 -9.12
CA GLU A 62 10.91 -1.67 -8.87
C GLU A 62 10.72 -2.20 -7.44
N PRO A 63 10.15 -3.41 -7.24
CA PRO A 63 9.90 -3.93 -5.90
C PRO A 63 11.18 -3.97 -5.07
N ASN A 64 11.14 -3.33 -3.90
CA ASN A 64 12.23 -3.34 -2.93
C ASN A 64 11.80 -4.10 -1.65
N PRO A 65 12.15 -5.39 -1.50
CA PRO A 65 11.78 -6.19 -0.34
C PRO A 65 12.38 -5.68 0.98
N ASP A 66 13.60 -5.14 0.95
CA ASP A 66 14.30 -4.66 2.13
C ASP A 66 13.60 -3.43 2.70
N MET A 67 13.23 -2.47 1.83
CA MET A 67 12.48 -1.29 2.23
C MET A 67 11.05 -1.63 2.65
N LEU A 68 10.41 -2.57 1.97
CA LEU A 68 9.08 -3.02 2.37
C LEU A 68 9.10 -3.64 3.78
N SER A 69 10.13 -4.44 4.10
CA SER A 69 10.33 -5.01 5.43
C SER A 69 10.54 -3.93 6.50
N GLU A 70 11.30 -2.88 6.18
CA GLU A 70 11.49 -1.73 7.07
C GLU A 70 10.19 -0.94 7.31
N MET A 71 9.37 -0.78 6.27
CA MET A 71 8.10 -0.06 6.35
C MET A 71 6.98 -0.87 7.01
N ALA A 72 7.02 -2.21 6.92
CA ALA A 72 5.95 -3.11 7.32
C ALA A 72 5.35 -2.83 8.71
N PRO A 73 6.13 -2.54 9.77
CA PRO A 73 5.58 -2.25 11.10
C PRO A 73 4.66 -1.00 11.16
N ASP A 74 4.75 -0.10 10.19
CA ASP A 74 3.95 1.12 10.10
C ASP A 74 2.92 1.09 8.97
N ILE A 75 2.76 -0.04 8.28
CA ILE A 75 1.70 -0.24 7.28
C ILE A 75 0.40 -0.57 8.02
N THR A 76 -0.56 0.34 7.95
CA THR A 76 -1.88 0.19 8.60
C THR A 76 -2.99 -0.06 7.59
N GLU A 77 -2.70 0.11 6.30
CA GLU A 77 -3.63 -0.13 5.21
C GLU A 77 -2.94 -0.80 4.03
N LEU A 78 -3.62 -1.75 3.38
CA LEU A 78 -3.25 -2.27 2.07
C LEU A 78 -4.35 -1.92 1.07
N HIS A 79 -3.95 -1.35 -0.06
CA HIS A 79 -4.76 -1.28 -1.27
C HIS A 79 -4.37 -2.47 -2.14
N ILE A 80 -5.31 -3.41 -2.25
CA ILE A 80 -5.06 -4.76 -2.74
C ILE A 80 -5.70 -4.91 -4.11
N HIS A 81 -4.84 -5.03 -5.10
CA HIS A 81 -5.21 -5.46 -6.44
C HIS A 81 -3.99 -6.06 -7.15
N ASP A 82 -4.22 -6.74 -8.28
CA ASP A 82 -3.16 -7.38 -9.05
C ASP A 82 -2.92 -6.69 -10.39
N ASN A 83 -1.75 -6.95 -10.98
CA ASN A 83 -1.42 -6.61 -12.36
C ASN A 83 -0.28 -7.51 -12.88
N ASN A 84 0.07 -7.36 -14.16
CA ASN A 84 1.11 -8.19 -14.79
C ASN A 84 2.50 -7.53 -14.78
N GLY A 85 2.68 -6.41 -14.06
CA GLY A 85 3.92 -5.61 -14.06
C GLY A 85 4.07 -4.69 -15.27
N ASP A 86 3.05 -4.55 -16.11
CA ASP A 86 3.07 -3.75 -17.35
C ASP A 86 2.21 -2.49 -17.30
N LYS A 87 1.07 -2.56 -16.60
CA LYS A 87 0.16 -1.44 -16.42
C LYS A 87 -0.73 -1.67 -15.20
N ASP A 88 -1.29 -0.58 -14.71
CA ASP A 88 -2.21 -0.59 -13.59
C ASP A 88 -3.59 -1.13 -13.96
N SER A 89 -3.73 -2.45 -13.88
CA SER A 89 -4.88 -3.17 -14.43
C SER A 89 -6.00 -3.41 -13.43
N HIS A 90 -5.77 -3.17 -12.13
CA HIS A 90 -6.71 -3.49 -11.04
C HIS A 90 -7.39 -4.86 -11.19
N LEU A 91 -6.60 -5.89 -11.50
CA LEU A 91 -7.11 -7.25 -11.59
C LEU A 91 -7.48 -7.76 -10.20
N VAL A 92 -8.43 -8.69 -10.14
CA VAL A 92 -8.69 -9.46 -8.92
C VAL A 92 -7.38 -10.11 -8.46
N PRO A 93 -7.01 -10.01 -7.17
CA PRO A 93 -5.82 -10.63 -6.59
C PRO A 93 -5.69 -12.12 -6.96
N GLY A 94 -4.49 -12.50 -7.41
CA GLY A 94 -4.18 -13.85 -7.90
C GLY A 94 -4.42 -14.07 -9.39
N LEU A 95 -5.00 -13.10 -10.10
CA LEU A 95 -5.15 -13.14 -11.57
C LEU A 95 -4.02 -12.41 -12.33
N GLY A 96 -3.10 -11.75 -11.61
CA GLY A 96 -1.93 -11.11 -12.17
C GLY A 96 -0.64 -11.87 -11.86
N ARG A 97 0.42 -11.12 -11.54
CA ARG A 97 1.78 -11.64 -11.35
C ARG A 97 2.44 -11.21 -10.04
N ILE A 98 1.71 -10.56 -9.14
CA ILE A 98 2.24 -10.22 -7.82
C ILE A 98 2.61 -11.52 -7.07
N ASP A 99 3.82 -11.56 -6.50
CA ASP A 99 4.21 -12.60 -5.54
C ASP A 99 3.55 -12.33 -4.18
N TRP A 100 2.29 -12.73 -4.06
CA TRP A 100 1.50 -12.56 -2.84
C TRP A 100 2.11 -13.26 -1.62
N LYS A 101 2.80 -14.40 -1.81
CA LYS A 101 3.43 -15.11 -0.70
C LYS A 101 4.61 -14.31 -0.16
N GLY A 102 5.47 -13.81 -1.04
CA GLY A 102 6.58 -12.93 -0.66
C GLY A 102 6.08 -11.64 -0.01
N LEU A 103 5.08 -11.00 -0.61
CA LEU A 103 4.49 -9.75 -0.08
C LEU A 103 3.92 -9.93 1.32
N PHE A 104 3.12 -10.98 1.56
CA PHE A 104 2.56 -11.25 2.89
C PHE A 104 3.62 -11.72 3.90
N ALA A 105 4.67 -12.41 3.47
CA ALA A 105 5.79 -12.74 4.35
C ALA A 105 6.53 -11.49 4.85
N LEU A 106 6.65 -10.45 4.02
CA LEU A 106 7.31 -9.18 4.36
C LEU A 106 6.40 -8.27 5.20
N THR A 107 5.12 -8.15 4.80
CA THR A 107 4.14 -7.27 5.48
C THR A 107 3.55 -7.88 6.75
N GLY A 108 3.73 -9.18 6.97
CA GLY A 108 3.25 -9.88 8.16
C GLY A 108 1.72 -10.01 8.23
N THR A 109 1.25 -10.40 9.41
CA THR A 109 -0.18 -10.71 9.68
C THR A 109 -0.82 -9.78 10.72
N GLU A 110 -0.16 -8.64 10.98
CA GLU A 110 -0.67 -7.62 11.89
C GLU A 110 -2.04 -7.10 11.44
N GLU A 111 -2.88 -6.73 12.41
CA GLU A 111 -4.20 -6.15 12.15
C GLU A 111 -4.05 -4.84 11.38
N ARG A 112 -4.69 -4.78 10.20
CA ARG A 112 -4.65 -3.63 9.29
C ARG A 112 -5.91 -3.59 8.44
N LEU A 113 -6.22 -2.43 7.88
CA LEU A 113 -7.30 -2.27 6.92
C LEU A 113 -6.85 -2.83 5.56
N ASN A 114 -7.63 -3.73 4.98
CA ASN A 114 -7.36 -4.26 3.63
C ASN A 114 -8.51 -3.84 2.71
N VAL A 115 -8.20 -3.06 1.68
CA VAL A 115 -9.15 -2.54 0.70
C VAL A 115 -8.89 -3.23 -0.63
N PHE A 116 -9.88 -3.92 -1.19
CA PHE A 116 -9.75 -4.47 -2.55
C PHE A 116 -10.08 -3.38 -3.58
N GLU A 117 -9.09 -3.02 -4.40
CA GLU A 117 -9.23 -1.98 -5.43
C GLU A 117 -9.50 -2.60 -6.80
N ILE A 118 -10.77 -2.63 -7.21
CA ILE A 118 -11.18 -3.20 -8.51
C ILE A 118 -11.89 -2.15 -9.35
N MET A 119 -11.46 -1.98 -10.61
CA MET A 119 -12.11 -1.04 -11.55
C MET A 119 -13.49 -1.52 -12.02
N HIS A 120 -13.72 -2.84 -12.03
CA HIS A 120 -14.97 -3.45 -12.46
C HIS A 120 -15.57 -4.24 -11.29
N GLY A 121 -16.38 -3.57 -10.47
CA GLY A 121 -16.97 -4.11 -9.23
C GLY A 121 -18.16 -5.06 -9.43
N GLY A 122 -18.09 -5.96 -10.41
CA GLY A 122 -19.13 -6.94 -10.65
C GLY A 122 -19.18 -8.03 -9.57
N ALA A 123 -20.28 -8.80 -9.52
CA ALA A 123 -20.44 -9.86 -8.53
C ALA A 123 -19.39 -10.98 -8.67
N ALA A 124 -18.83 -11.18 -9.87
CA ALA A 124 -17.78 -12.16 -10.11
C ALA A 124 -16.44 -11.69 -9.54
N GLU A 125 -16.08 -10.42 -9.77
CA GLU A 125 -14.85 -9.81 -9.28
C GLU A 125 -14.86 -9.69 -7.75
N ILE A 126 -15.98 -9.25 -7.18
CA ILE A 126 -16.19 -9.21 -5.72
C ILE A 126 -16.03 -10.62 -5.14
N ARG A 127 -16.65 -11.64 -5.76
CA ARG A 127 -16.49 -13.03 -5.32
C ARG A 127 -15.04 -13.46 -5.36
N GLY A 128 -14.32 -13.16 -6.43
CA GLY A 128 -12.91 -13.51 -6.57
C GLY A 128 -12.05 -12.86 -5.48
N CYS A 129 -12.29 -11.60 -5.13
CA CYS A 129 -11.59 -10.93 -4.02
C CYS A 129 -11.86 -11.61 -2.68
N LEU A 130 -13.11 -12.00 -2.42
CA LEU A 130 -13.49 -12.73 -1.20
C LEU A 130 -12.87 -14.13 -1.14
N GLU A 131 -12.81 -14.84 -2.26
CA GLU A 131 -12.16 -16.15 -2.38
C GLU A 131 -10.65 -16.04 -2.14
N PHE A 132 -10.01 -15.02 -2.69
CA PHE A 132 -8.60 -14.72 -2.43
C PHE A 132 -8.37 -14.45 -0.92
N ALA A 133 -9.17 -13.57 -0.32
CA ALA A 133 -9.07 -13.26 1.12
C ALA A 133 -9.21 -14.51 2.00
N ALA A 134 -10.16 -15.39 1.66
CA ALA A 134 -10.39 -16.62 2.40
C ALA A 134 -9.23 -17.62 2.27
N ALA A 135 -8.54 -17.65 1.13
CA ALA A 135 -7.38 -18.52 0.90
C ALA A 135 -6.13 -18.05 1.66
N SER A 136 -5.95 -16.73 1.81
CA SER A 136 -4.81 -16.12 2.53
C SER A 136 -4.85 -16.32 4.05
N LEU A 137 -5.97 -16.79 4.61
CA LEU A 137 -6.15 -17.05 6.05
C LEU A 137 -5.78 -18.48 6.48
N GLN A 138 -5.24 -19.31 5.59
CA GLN A 138 -4.85 -20.68 5.93
C GLN A 138 -3.37 -20.73 6.33
N PRO A 139 -3.04 -21.23 7.54
CA PRO A 139 -1.67 -21.29 8.07
C PRO A 139 -0.75 -22.25 7.29
#